data_AF-I2NLL7-F1
#
_entry.id   AF-I2NLL7-F1
#
_cell.length_a   1.000
_cell.length_b   1.000
_cell.length_c   1.000
_cell.angle_alpha   90.00
_cell.angle_beta   90.00
_cell.angle_gamma   90.00
#
_symmetry.space_group_name_H-M   'P 1'
#
loop_
_entity.id
_entity.type
_entity.pdbx_description
1 polymer ?
#
loop_
_entity_poly.entity_id
_entity_poly.type
_entity_poly.pdbx_seq_one_letter_code
_entity_poly.pdbx_strand_id
1 'polypeptide(L)'
;MDSFKEKLLRLKNELKISTDKEVAAALGMKPTAFAERKKTNSFPDKQLFDLARQKADLDIEYILLGHRRETYEAIEQEMLKDMPKTDFSDKTGLLVQLFMQCDDQGRAAILSVAQTMAAMGQAAGTTNIAQQFNNNRILGSSFTVKNK
;
A
#
# COMPACT_ATOMS: atom_id res chain seq x y z
N MET A 1 -8.57 -22.37 -4.34
CA MET A 1 -8.38 -22.59 -2.89
C MET A 1 -7.27 -23.61 -2.73
N ASP A 2 -6.22 -23.29 -1.97
CA ASP A 2 -5.14 -24.23 -1.65
C ASP A 2 -5.70 -25.42 -0.86
N SER A 3 -5.54 -26.62 -1.40
CA SER A 3 -6.07 -27.86 -0.83
C SER A 3 -5.23 -28.35 0.34
N PHE A 4 -5.81 -29.19 1.22
CA PHE A 4 -5.07 -29.81 2.32
C PHE A 4 -3.82 -30.56 1.82
N LYS A 5 -3.90 -31.20 0.65
CA LYS A 5 -2.79 -31.96 0.06
C LYS A 5 -1.60 -31.07 -0.30
N GLU A 6 -1.86 -29.90 -0.89
CA GLU A 6 -0.82 -28.94 -1.27
C GLU A 6 -0.14 -28.35 -0.02
N LYS A 7 -0.94 -27.87 0.94
CA LYS A 7 -0.42 -27.39 2.23
C LYS A 7 0.40 -28.45 2.97
N LEU A 8 -0.06 -29.71 2.96
CA LEU A 8 0.65 -30.83 3.56
C LEU A 8 1.99 -31.10 2.88
N LEU A 9 2.03 -31.07 1.54
CA LEU A 9 3.28 -31.26 0.80
C LEU A 9 4.31 -30.20 1.18
N ARG A 10 3.89 -28.93 1.26
CA ARG A 10 4.75 -27.82 1.65
C ARG A 10 5.21 -27.94 3.11
N LEU A 11 4.32 -28.30 4.03
CA LEU A 11 4.68 -28.56 5.43
C LEU A 11 5.70 -29.70 5.57
N LYS A 12 5.55 -30.78 4.80
CA LYS A 12 6.52 -31.88 4.76
C LYS A 12 7.89 -31.44 4.28
N ASN A 13 7.93 -30.61 3.24
CA ASN A 13 9.17 -30.06 2.70
C ASN A 13 9.88 -29.17 3.73
N GLU A 14 9.14 -28.26 4.37
CA GLU A 14 9.67 -27.37 5.42
C GLU A 14 10.20 -28.16 6.63
N LEU A 15 9.50 -29.22 7.03
CA LEU A 15 9.91 -30.07 8.14
C LEU A 15 10.95 -31.14 7.77
N LYS A 16 11.26 -31.31 6.47
CA LYS A 16 12.14 -32.35 5.93
C LYS A 16 11.72 -33.77 6.34
N ILE A 17 10.41 -34.04 6.32
CA ILE A 17 9.81 -35.34 6.67
C ILE A 17 8.93 -35.85 5.52
N SER A 18 8.71 -37.17 5.48
CA SER A 18 8.02 -37.80 4.33
C SER A 18 6.63 -38.33 4.69
N THR A 19 6.37 -38.67 5.95
CA THR A 19 5.16 -39.40 6.34
C THR A 19 4.13 -38.51 7.04
N ASP A 20 2.84 -38.83 6.85
CA ASP A 20 1.74 -38.15 7.57
C ASP A 20 1.81 -38.41 9.08
N LYS A 21 2.41 -39.54 9.48
CA LYS A 21 2.61 -39.89 10.89
C LYS A 21 3.61 -38.94 11.57
N GLU A 22 4.72 -38.64 10.91
CA GLU A 22 5.70 -37.66 11.41
C GLU A 22 5.10 -36.25 11.46
N VAL A 23 4.30 -35.87 10.45
CA VAL A 23 3.61 -34.57 10.44
C VAL A 23 2.65 -34.46 11.63
N ALA A 24 1.85 -35.51 11.88
CA ALA A 24 0.94 -35.54 13.02
C ALA A 24 1.71 -35.41 14.36
N ALA A 25 2.85 -36.09 14.49
CA ALA A 25 3.71 -35.98 15.67
C ALA A 25 4.28 -34.56 15.84
N ALA A 26 4.77 -33.94 14.76
CA ALA A 26 5.29 -32.58 14.78
C ALA A 26 4.22 -31.55 15.17
N LEU A 27 2.98 -31.76 14.75
CA LEU A 27 1.83 -30.92 15.10
C LEU A 27 1.24 -31.24 16.49
N GLY A 28 1.83 -32.17 17.25
CA GLY A 28 1.36 -32.55 18.58
C GLY A 28 -0.01 -33.24 18.57
N MET A 29 -0.35 -33.97 17.51
CA MET A 29 -1.66 -34.60 17.35
C MET A 29 -1.58 -36.11 17.04
N LYS A 30 -2.67 -36.82 17.34
CA LYS A 30 -2.78 -38.26 17.03
C LYS A 30 -2.85 -38.48 15.51
N PRO A 31 -2.20 -39.52 14.94
CA PRO A 31 -2.29 -39.82 13.52
C PRO A 31 -3.72 -40.03 13.01
N THR A 32 -4.59 -40.61 13.83
CA THR A 32 -6.02 -40.79 13.50
C THR A 32 -6.77 -39.47 13.37
N ALA A 33 -6.48 -38.50 14.25
CA ALA A 33 -7.07 -37.16 14.17
C ALA A 33 -6.58 -36.39 12.94
N PHE A 34 -5.31 -36.55 12.57
CA PHE A 34 -4.76 -35.96 11.34
C PHE A 34 -5.39 -36.58 10.09
N ALA A 35 -5.56 -37.91 10.06
CA ALA A 35 -6.21 -38.60 8.97
C ALA A 35 -7.67 -38.15 8.77
N GLU A 36 -8.41 -37.92 9.85
CA GLU A 36 -9.79 -37.42 9.78
C GLU A 36 -9.87 -35.99 9.23
N ARG A 37 -8.95 -35.12 9.66
CA ARG A 37 -8.79 -33.78 9.09
C ARG A 37 -8.48 -33.79 7.60
N LYS A 38 -7.63 -34.73 7.15
CA LYS A 38 -7.31 -34.92 5.73
C LYS A 38 -8.54 -35.32 4.92
N LYS A 39 -9.41 -36.18 5.46
CA LYS A 39 -10.69 -36.57 4.82
C LYS A 39 -11.68 -35.41 4.75
N THR A 40 -11.77 -34.62 5.81
CA THR A 40 -12.68 -33.47 5.92
C THR A 40 -12.11 -32.18 5.32
N ASN A 41 -10.90 -32.25 4.73
CA ASN A 41 -10.16 -31.12 4.15
C ASN A 41 -9.98 -29.94 5.13
N SER A 42 -9.84 -30.22 6.43
CA SER A 42 -9.69 -29.22 7.50
C SER A 42 -8.23 -29.16 7.97
N PHE A 43 -7.46 -28.20 7.45
CA PHE A 43 -6.05 -28.06 7.81
C PHE A 43 -5.88 -27.62 9.29
N PRO A 44 -4.91 -28.17 10.04
CA PRO A 44 -4.73 -27.87 11.45
C PRO A 44 -3.95 -26.57 11.68
N ASP A 45 -4.50 -25.43 11.25
CA ASP A 45 -3.84 -24.12 11.27
C ASP A 45 -3.36 -23.74 12.68
N LYS A 46 -4.19 -23.97 13.71
CA LYS A 46 -3.81 -23.70 15.11
C LYS A 46 -2.53 -24.46 15.51
N GLN A 47 -2.46 -25.75 15.22
CA GLN A 47 -1.30 -26.58 15.55
C GLN A 47 -0.07 -26.16 14.74
N LEU A 48 -0.25 -25.71 13.50
CA LEU A 48 0.83 -25.15 12.69
C LEU A 48 1.41 -23.88 13.34
N PHE A 49 0.56 -22.95 13.80
CA PHE A 49 1.02 -21.75 14.50
C PHE A 49 1.69 -22.07 15.84
N ASP A 50 1.16 -23.05 16.59
CA ASP A 50 1.78 -23.51 17.83
C ASP A 50 3.17 -24.14 17.58
N LEU A 51 3.33 -24.89 16.48
CA LEU A 51 4.62 -25.44 16.04
C LEU A 51 5.60 -24.34 15.62
N ALA A 52 5.14 -23.33 14.87
CA ALA A 52 5.99 -22.23 14.42
C ALA A 52 6.53 -21.37 15.56
N ARG A 53 5.79 -21.26 16.68
CA ARG A 53 6.32 -20.63 17.91
C ARG A 53 7.52 -21.38 18.50
N GLN A 54 7.63 -22.68 18.24
CA GLN A 54 8.72 -23.54 18.72
C GLN A 54 9.86 -23.66 17.69
N LYS A 55 9.57 -23.39 16.41
CA LYS A 55 10.52 -23.45 15.29
C LYS A 55 10.48 -22.14 14.52
N ALA A 56 11.36 -21.21 14.88
CA ALA A 56 11.43 -19.87 14.29
C ALA A 56 11.66 -19.89 12.75
N ASP A 57 12.32 -20.93 12.23
CA ASP A 57 12.66 -21.04 10.80
C ASP A 57 11.55 -21.64 9.93
N LEU A 58 10.36 -21.92 10.49
CA LEU A 58 9.26 -22.51 9.72
C LEU A 58 8.53 -21.43 8.90
N ASP A 59 8.60 -21.51 7.56
CA ASP A 59 7.89 -20.58 6.68
C ASP A 59 6.39 -20.89 6.59
N ILE A 60 5.61 -20.29 7.52
CA ILE A 60 4.16 -20.47 7.61
C ILE A 60 3.45 -19.94 6.36
N GLU A 61 3.92 -18.81 5.82
CA GLU A 61 3.32 -18.16 4.66
C GLU A 61 3.43 -19.08 3.44
N TYR A 62 4.61 -19.66 3.20
CA TYR A 62 4.79 -20.65 2.16
C TYR A 62 3.88 -21.88 2.34
N ILE A 63 3.75 -22.39 3.57
CA ILE A 63 2.90 -23.55 3.84
C ILE A 63 1.44 -23.25 3.50
N LEU A 64 0.92 -22.11 3.97
CA LEU A 64 -0.50 -21.76 3.85
C LEU A 64 -0.89 -21.19 2.49
N LEU A 65 0.01 -20.44 1.84
CA LEU A 65 -0.25 -19.64 0.64
C LEU A 65 0.46 -20.15 -0.61
N GLY A 66 1.49 -21.00 -0.46
CA GLY A 66 2.20 -21.62 -1.57
C GLY A 66 3.31 -20.80 -2.20
N HIS A 67 3.57 -19.59 -1.71
CA HIS A 67 4.58 -18.69 -2.24
C HIS A 67 5.55 -18.29 -1.14
N ARG A 68 6.85 -18.33 -1.43
CA ARG A 68 7.86 -17.85 -0.48
C ARG A 68 7.91 -16.34 -0.53
N ARG A 69 8.22 -15.69 0.59
CA ARG A 69 8.37 -14.24 0.66
C ARG A 69 9.30 -13.68 -0.43
N GLU A 70 10.38 -14.40 -0.69
CA GLU A 70 11.38 -14.11 -1.73
C GLU A 70 10.77 -13.95 -3.14
N THR A 71 9.72 -14.73 -3.46
CA THR A 71 9.01 -14.61 -4.74
C THR A 71 8.20 -13.32 -4.85
N TYR A 72 7.66 -12.81 -3.74
CA TYR A 72 7.00 -11.51 -3.74
C TYR A 72 8.00 -10.37 -3.85
N GLU A 73 9.12 -10.43 -3.13
CA GLU A 73 10.14 -9.37 -3.18
C GLU A 73 10.70 -9.18 -4.60
N ALA A 74 10.98 -10.26 -5.32
CA ALA A 74 11.47 -10.15 -6.70
C ALA A 74 10.40 -9.58 -7.66
N ILE A 75 9.15 -10.04 -7.54
CA ILE A 75 8.03 -9.56 -8.36
C ILE A 75 7.69 -8.11 -8.02
N GLU A 76 7.66 -7.76 -6.74
CA GLU A 76 7.41 -6.43 -6.24
C GLU A 76 8.52 -5.47 -6.69
N GLN A 77 9.79 -5.86 -6.62
CA GLN A 77 10.91 -5.03 -7.11
C GLN A 77 10.84 -4.81 -8.62
N GLU A 78 10.47 -5.83 -9.41
CA GLU A 78 10.24 -5.68 -10.85
C GLU A 78 8.99 -4.83 -11.16
N MET A 79 7.89 -5.01 -10.44
CA MET A 79 6.65 -4.23 -10.63
C MET A 79 6.78 -2.78 -10.14
N LEU A 80 7.58 -2.54 -9.09
CA LEU A 80 7.91 -1.21 -8.56
C LEU A 80 9.02 -0.50 -9.37
N LYS A 81 9.70 -1.21 -10.28
CA LYS A 81 10.77 -0.63 -11.12
C LYS A 81 10.25 0.46 -12.05
N ASP A 82 9.05 0.24 -12.59
CA ASP A 82 8.39 1.16 -13.53
C ASP A 82 7.26 1.97 -12.87
N MET A 83 6.87 1.61 -11.64
CA MET A 83 6.00 2.45 -10.83
C MET A 83 6.79 3.72 -10.48
N PRO A 84 6.23 4.94 -10.66
CA PRO A 84 6.86 6.13 -10.11
C PRO A 84 7.00 5.89 -8.60
N LYS A 85 8.23 5.67 -8.13
CA LYS A 85 8.52 5.68 -6.71
C LYS A 85 7.91 6.98 -6.20
N THR A 86 7.00 6.90 -5.23
CA THR A 86 6.53 8.10 -4.55
C THR A 86 7.78 8.69 -3.94
N ASP A 87 8.32 9.70 -4.63
CA ASP A 87 9.58 10.31 -4.26
C ASP A 87 9.31 11.11 -3.00
N PHE A 88 9.49 10.48 -1.86
CA PHE A 88 9.46 11.18 -0.59
C PHE A 88 10.80 11.87 -0.28
N SER A 89 11.78 11.77 -1.18
CA SER A 89 13.04 12.52 -1.09
C SER A 89 12.90 13.96 -1.59
N ASP A 90 11.82 14.27 -2.32
CA ASP A 90 11.42 15.63 -2.58
C ASP A 90 10.72 16.25 -1.36
N LYS A 91 10.53 17.57 -1.39
CA LYS A 91 9.92 18.34 -0.29
C LYS A 91 8.52 17.82 0.10
N THR A 92 7.85 17.08 -0.78
CA THR A 92 6.52 16.50 -0.55
C THR A 92 6.60 15.38 0.49
N GLY A 93 7.59 14.50 0.41
CA GLY A 93 7.72 13.42 1.39
C GLY A 93 8.14 13.87 2.77
N LEU A 94 9.07 14.82 2.83
CA LEU A 94 9.42 15.46 4.11
C LEU A 94 8.18 16.12 4.74
N LEU A 95 7.33 16.78 3.94
CA LEU A 95 6.10 17.38 4.43
C LEU A 95 5.11 16.33 4.98
N VAL A 96 4.93 15.20 4.28
CA VAL A 96 4.08 14.09 4.74
C VAL A 96 4.61 13.50 6.05
N GLN A 97 5.92 13.25 6.15
CA GLN A 97 6.54 12.71 7.36
C GLN A 97 6.36 13.65 8.57
N LEU A 98 6.62 14.95 8.39
CA LEU A 98 6.46 15.95 9.44
C LEU A 98 4.99 16.09 9.87
N PHE A 99 4.06 16.11 8.91
CA PHE A 99 2.62 16.18 9.21
C PHE A 99 2.13 15.00 10.04
N MET A 100 2.62 13.78 9.77
CA MET A 100 2.25 12.58 10.53
C MET A 100 2.69 12.64 12.01
N GLN A 101 3.78 13.37 12.31
CA GLN A 101 4.35 13.51 13.66
C GLN A 101 3.69 14.63 14.49
N CYS A 102 2.91 15.52 13.88
CA CYS A 102 2.22 16.58 14.58
C CYS A 102 0.99 16.09 15.36
N ASP A 103 0.62 16.81 16.41
CA ASP A 103 -0.70 16.71 17.04
C ASP A 103 -1.79 17.39 16.19
N ASP A 104 -3.04 17.33 16.65
CA ASP A 104 -4.18 17.87 15.91
C ASP A 104 -4.06 19.37 15.63
N GLN A 105 -3.49 20.12 16.57
CA GLN A 105 -3.27 21.56 16.42
C GLN A 105 -2.20 21.84 15.35
N GLY A 106 -1.09 21.10 15.36
CA GLY A 106 -0.04 21.20 14.35
C GLY A 106 -0.53 20.84 12.95
N ARG A 107 -1.34 19.78 12.82
CA ARG A 107 -1.95 19.40 11.54
C ARG A 107 -2.89 20.47 11.00
N ALA A 108 -3.73 21.06 11.86
CA ALA A 108 -4.65 22.13 11.47
C ALA A 108 -3.89 23.38 10.98
N ALA A 109 -2.80 23.75 11.65
CA ALA A 109 -1.96 24.87 11.25
C ALA A 109 -1.30 24.66 9.87
N ILE A 110 -0.74 23.46 9.64
CA ILE A 110 -0.13 23.11 8.35
C ILE A 110 -1.16 23.18 7.21
N LEU A 111 -2.36 22.64 7.42
CA LEU A 111 -3.44 22.69 6.44
C LEU A 111 -3.88 24.13 6.13
N SER A 112 -3.98 24.99 7.15
CA SER A 112 -4.35 26.40 6.95
C SER A 112 -3.35 27.16 6.09
N VAL A 113 -2.04 26.94 6.32
CA VAL A 113 -0.97 27.55 5.49
C VAL A 113 -1.03 27.01 4.06
N ALA A 114 -1.18 25.70 3.88
CA ALA A 114 -1.29 25.08 2.56
C ALA A 114 -2.48 25.63 1.76
N GLN A 115 -3.65 25.78 2.40
CA GLN A 115 -4.85 26.38 1.80
C GLN A 115 -4.61 27.83 1.37
N THR A 116 -3.95 28.62 2.21
CA THR A 116 -3.65 30.03 1.91
C THR A 116 -2.71 30.14 0.71
N MET A 117 -1.64 29.34 0.68
CA MET A 117 -0.67 29.36 -0.42
C MET A 117 -1.29 28.86 -1.74
N ALA A 118 -2.14 27.84 -1.68
CA ALA A 118 -2.89 27.35 -2.84
C ALA A 118 -3.85 28.42 -3.40
N ALA A 119 -4.53 29.18 -2.52
CA ALA A 119 -5.39 30.28 -2.92
C ALA A 119 -4.60 31.46 -3.54
N MET A 120 -3.42 31.77 -3.00
CA MET A 120 -2.54 32.82 -3.54
C MET A 120 -2.01 32.48 -4.95
N GLY A 121 -1.67 31.22 -5.20
CA GLY A 121 -1.28 30.75 -6.54
C GLY A 121 -2.40 30.92 -7.57
N GLN A 122 -3.66 30.74 -7.15
CA GLN A 122 -4.83 30.97 -8.00
C GLN A 122 -5.13 32.47 -8.19
N ALA A 123 -4.91 33.31 -7.17
CA ALA A 123 -5.08 34.77 -7.26
C ALA A 123 -4.04 35.44 -8.17
N ALA A 124 -2.81 34.91 -8.26
CA ALA A 124 -1.80 35.36 -9.22
C ALA A 124 -2.18 35.01 -10.68
N GLY A 125 -2.97 33.95 -10.89
CA GLY A 125 -3.48 33.57 -12.21
C GLY A 125 -4.69 34.41 -12.68
N THR A 126 -5.47 34.97 -11.76
CA THR A 126 -6.69 35.73 -12.08
C THR A 126 -6.48 37.24 -12.17
N THR A 127 -5.38 37.77 -11.63
CA THR A 127 -5.08 39.22 -11.68
C THR A 127 -4.67 39.72 -13.07
N ASN A 128 -4.20 38.86 -13.97
CA ASN A 128 -3.80 39.28 -15.33
C ASN A 128 -4.97 39.45 -16.31
N ILE A 129 -6.12 38.82 -16.06
CA ILE A 129 -7.26 38.87 -17.01
C ILE A 129 -8.14 40.11 -16.74
N ALA A 130 -8.40 40.44 -15.47
CA ALA A 130 -9.31 41.54 -15.12
C ALA A 130 -8.73 42.94 -15.40
N GLN A 131 -7.41 43.12 -15.36
CA GLN A 131 -6.77 44.42 -15.61
C GLN A 131 -6.60 44.74 -17.11
N GLN A 132 -6.57 43.74 -18.00
CA GLN A 132 -6.46 43.97 -19.46
C GLN A 132 -7.78 44.44 -20.10
N PHE A 133 -8.94 44.06 -19.57
CA PHE A 133 -10.23 44.46 -20.16
C PHE A 133 -10.66 45.90 -19.84
N ASN A 134 -10.08 46.54 -18.83
CA ASN A 134 -10.46 47.90 -18.45
C ASN A 134 -9.68 48.99 -19.20
N ASN A 135 -8.48 48.68 -19.70
CA ASN A 135 -7.65 49.65 -20.42
C ASN A 135 -8.00 49.79 -21.92
N ASN A 136 -8.74 48.85 -22.50
CA ASN A 136 -9.09 48.86 -23.93
C ASN A 136 -10.44 49.51 -24.27
N ARG A 137 -11.16 50.09 -23.30
CA ARG A 137 -12.45 50.75 -23.53
C ARG A 137 -12.41 52.28 -23.56
N ILE A 138 -11.23 52.88 -23.38
CA ILE A 138 -11.04 54.34 -23.41
C ILE A 138 -10.05 54.70 -24.53
N LEU A 139 -10.36 54.38 -25.79
CA LEU A 139 -9.68 54.98 -26.96
C LEU A 139 -10.49 54.74 -28.25
N GLY A 140 -11.09 55.81 -28.78
CA GLY A 140 -11.79 55.88 -30.07
C GLY A 140 -13.31 55.75 -29.90
N SER A 141 -14.16 56.76 -30.17
CA SER A 141 -14.10 57.75 -31.24
C SER A 141 -14.93 58.99 -30.90
N SER A 142 -14.30 60.17 -30.89
CA SER A 142 -14.99 61.45 -31.00
C SER A 142 -15.45 61.64 -32.45
N PHE A 143 -16.76 61.49 -32.69
CA PHE A 143 -17.36 61.84 -33.98
C PHE A 143 -17.83 63.30 -33.93
N THR A 144 -17.04 64.22 -34.49
CA THR A 144 -17.46 65.61 -34.71
C THR A 144 -18.21 65.70 -36.02
N VAL A 145 -19.51 66.00 -35.97
CA VAL A 145 -20.30 66.39 -37.15
C VAL A 145 -20.14 67.91 -37.33
N LYS A 146 -19.48 68.32 -38.42
CA LYS A 146 -19.47 69.71 -38.89
C LYS A 146 -20.76 69.98 -39.68
N ASN A 147 -21.58 70.93 -39.23
CA ASN A 147 -22.62 71.52 -40.08
C ASN A 147 -22.09 72.79 -40.76
N LYS A 148 -22.27 72.84 -42.07
CA LYS A 148 -22.22 74.05 -42.91
C LYS A 148 -23.64 74.54 -43.12
#